data_AF-A0A2R7MJ30-F1
#
_entry.id   AF-A0A2R7MJ30-F1
#
_cell.length_a   1.000
_cell.length_b   1.000
_cell.length_c   1.000
_cell.angle_alpha   90.00
_cell.angle_beta   90.00
_cell.angle_gamma   90.00
#
_symmetry.space_group_name_H-M   'P 1'
#
loop_
_entity.id
_entity.type
_entity.pdbx_description
1 polymer ?
#
loop_
_entity_poly.entity_id
_entity_poly.type
_entity_poly.pdbx_seq_one_letter_code
_entity_poly.pdbx_strand_id
1 'polypeptide(L)'
;MAKQNESYVLDLCDEALGSKGRRQHTFEWLKGDPSPKSGNRRALPVDAYYPSLRLVVEFHEKQHTEAVKHFDKPDMLTVSGVHRGIQRKLYDDRRRELIPARGLSLVIIPMSYFTVRSHLIVKDHESDLKVVREALAAHL
;
A
#
# COMPACT_ATOMS: atom_id res chain seq x y z
N MET A 1 2.80 -7.11 13.20
CA MET A 1 3.95 -7.13 12.27
C MET A 1 3.69 -6.20 11.11
N ALA A 2 2.80 -6.53 10.16
CA ALA A 2 2.56 -5.68 8.99
C ALA A 2 2.19 -4.23 9.30
N LYS A 3 1.23 -4.08 10.22
CA LYS A 3 0.78 -2.77 10.72
C LYS A 3 1.87 -1.93 11.38
N GLN A 4 2.96 -2.54 11.86
CA GLN A 4 4.01 -1.81 12.58
C GLN A 4 4.96 -1.11 11.60
N ASN A 5 5.40 -1.79 10.55
CA ASN A 5 6.23 -1.17 9.52
C ASN A 5 5.41 -0.14 8.73
N GLU A 6 4.18 -0.47 8.37
CA GLU A 6 3.24 0.44 7.71
C GLU A 6 3.05 1.72 8.54
N SER A 7 2.66 1.60 9.82
CA SER A 7 2.50 2.77 10.68
C SER A 7 3.79 3.59 10.76
N TYR A 8 4.94 2.94 10.94
CA TYR A 8 6.23 3.63 11.05
C TYR A 8 6.54 4.46 9.79
N VAL A 9 6.41 3.86 8.61
CA VAL A 9 6.70 4.56 7.34
C VAL A 9 5.68 5.67 7.08
N LEU A 10 4.40 5.45 7.38
CA LEU A 10 3.38 6.49 7.21
C LEU A 10 3.56 7.65 8.18
N ASP A 11 4.07 7.40 9.40
CA ASP A 11 4.40 8.45 10.36
C ASP A 11 5.60 9.29 9.87
N LEU A 12 6.61 8.66 9.25
CA LEU A 12 7.69 9.38 8.57
C LEU A 12 7.17 10.20 7.38
N CYS A 13 6.17 9.71 6.65
CA CYS A 13 5.53 10.49 5.58
C CYS A 13 4.81 11.72 6.13
N ASP A 14 4.09 11.59 7.25
CA ASP A 14 3.44 12.73 7.90
C ASP A 14 4.47 13.78 8.32
N GLU A 15 5.61 13.35 8.87
CA GLU A 15 6.71 14.23 9.25
C GLU A 15 7.33 14.92 8.02
N ALA A 16 7.62 14.17 6.97
CA ALA A 16 8.19 14.72 5.75
C ALA A 16 7.26 15.76 5.10
N LEU A 17 5.96 15.48 5.03
CA LEU A 17 4.96 16.34 4.40
C LEU A 17 4.41 17.44 5.31
N GLY A 18 4.80 17.45 6.59
CA GLY A 18 4.32 18.42 7.60
C GLY A 18 2.81 18.34 7.88
N SER A 19 2.14 17.25 7.51
CA SER A 19 0.69 17.09 7.68
C SER A 19 0.30 15.62 7.87
N LYS A 20 -0.78 15.36 8.61
CA LYS A 20 -1.25 13.99 8.85
C LYS A 20 -2.13 13.46 7.73
N GLY A 21 -1.73 12.34 7.14
CA GLY A 21 -2.54 11.63 6.14
C GLY A 21 -3.70 10.87 6.77
N ARG A 22 -4.82 10.79 6.04
CA ARG A 22 -5.96 9.93 6.41
C ARG A 22 -5.61 8.47 6.18
N ARG A 23 -5.47 7.70 7.25
CA ARG A 23 -5.12 6.27 7.18
C ARG A 23 -6.30 5.43 6.69
N GLN A 24 -6.00 4.36 5.93
CA GLN A 24 -7.01 3.40 5.44
C GLN A 24 -8.19 4.08 4.74
N HIS A 25 -7.93 5.20 4.05
CA HIS A 25 -8.97 5.98 3.40
C HIS A 25 -9.59 5.17 2.27
N THR A 26 -10.90 5.28 2.07
CA THR A 26 -11.61 4.59 0.99
C THR A 26 -12.22 5.60 0.06
N PHE A 27 -12.16 5.31 -1.24
CA PHE A 27 -12.84 6.09 -2.27
C PHE A 27 -14.03 5.29 -2.80
N GLU A 28 -15.14 5.97 -3.08
CA GLU A 28 -16.34 5.31 -3.61
C GLU A 28 -16.12 4.67 -4.99
N TRP A 29 -15.15 5.17 -5.75
CA TRP A 29 -14.76 4.67 -7.08
C TRP A 29 -13.67 3.60 -7.03
N LEU A 30 -12.96 3.44 -5.91
CA LEU A 30 -11.90 2.44 -5.75
C LEU A 30 -12.45 1.20 -5.04
N LYS A 31 -12.94 0.26 -5.85
CA LYS A 31 -13.65 -0.93 -5.36
C LYS A 31 -12.98 -2.23 -5.81
N GLY A 32 -13.08 -3.24 -4.96
CA GLY A 32 -12.65 -4.61 -5.22
C GLY A 32 -13.62 -5.34 -6.14
N ASP A 33 -13.38 -6.64 -6.29
CA ASP A 33 -14.22 -7.49 -7.13
C ASP A 33 -15.61 -7.68 -6.51
N PRO A 34 -16.65 -7.91 -7.33
CA PRO A 34 -17.97 -8.25 -6.82
C PRO A 34 -17.93 -9.57 -6.03
N SER A 35 -18.61 -9.58 -4.90
CA SER A 35 -18.88 -10.79 -4.13
C SER A 35 -19.72 -11.76 -4.95
N PRO A 36 -19.28 -13.01 -5.20
CA PRO A 36 -20.08 -14.00 -5.93
C PRO A 36 -21.41 -14.34 -5.23
N LYS A 37 -21.49 -14.12 -3.92
CA LYS A 37 -22.71 -14.40 -3.13
C LYS A 37 -23.74 -13.26 -3.17
N SER A 38 -23.31 -12.02 -3.32
CA SER A 38 -24.20 -10.85 -3.13
C SER A 38 -24.07 -9.78 -4.21
N GLY A 39 -23.14 -9.90 -5.16
CA GLY A 39 -22.84 -8.89 -6.17
C GLY A 39 -22.14 -7.63 -5.63
N ASN A 40 -22.17 -7.40 -4.32
CA ASN A 40 -21.60 -6.21 -3.69
C ASN A 40 -20.08 -6.12 -3.86
N ARG A 41 -19.58 -4.91 -4.11
CA ARG A 41 -18.14 -4.61 -4.19
C ARG A 41 -17.69 -3.90 -2.93
N ARG A 42 -16.63 -4.39 -2.29
CA ARG A 42 -16.03 -3.72 -1.13
C ARG A 42 -15.12 -2.59 -1.59
N ALA A 43 -15.06 -1.48 -0.87
CA ALA A 43 -14.06 -0.46 -1.13
C ALA A 43 -12.66 -1.02 -0.83
N LEU A 44 -11.67 -0.60 -1.63
CA LEU A 44 -10.27 -0.92 -1.36
C LEU A 44 -9.68 0.27 -0.59
N PRO A 45 -9.27 0.08 0.67
CA PRO A 45 -8.60 1.13 1.40
C PRO A 45 -7.21 1.40 0.80
N VAL A 46 -6.78 2.65 0.87
CA VAL A 46 -5.40 3.08 0.62
C VAL A 46 -4.70 3.32 1.96
N ASP A 47 -3.39 3.10 2.02
CA ASP A 47 -2.67 3.17 3.31
C ASP A 47 -2.70 4.57 3.91
N ALA A 48 -2.40 5.61 3.11
CA ALA A 48 -2.59 7.00 3.50
C ALA A 48 -3.05 7.90 2.34
N TYR A 49 -3.93 8.85 2.63
CA TYR A 49 -4.38 9.89 1.71
C TYR A 49 -4.18 11.29 2.30
N TYR A 50 -3.52 12.18 1.54
CA TYR A 50 -3.25 13.58 1.89
C TYR A 50 -4.08 14.49 0.97
N PRO A 51 -5.26 14.97 1.42
CA PRO A 51 -6.19 15.69 0.54
C PRO A 51 -5.63 17.01 0.00
N SER A 52 -4.90 17.77 0.83
CA SER A 52 -4.28 19.04 0.44
C SER A 52 -3.26 18.89 -0.68
N LEU A 53 -2.59 17.74 -0.73
CA LEU A 53 -1.56 17.42 -1.73
C LEU A 53 -2.09 16.58 -2.89
N ARG A 54 -3.37 16.19 -2.85
CA ARG A 54 -3.99 15.24 -3.80
C ARG A 54 -3.13 13.97 -3.96
N LEU A 55 -2.58 13.48 -2.85
CA LEU A 55 -1.58 12.43 -2.83
C LEU A 55 -2.08 11.20 -2.07
N VAL A 56 -1.91 10.02 -2.66
CA VAL A 56 -2.04 8.72 -2.01
C VAL A 56 -0.66 8.11 -1.83
N VAL A 57 -0.39 7.59 -0.64
CA VAL A 57 0.82 6.80 -0.34
C VAL A 57 0.40 5.38 0.01
N GLU A 58 1.07 4.40 -0.61
CA GLU A 58 0.93 2.96 -0.32
C GLU A 58 2.29 2.42 0.14
N PHE A 59 2.32 1.64 1.22
CA PHE A 59 3.51 0.98 1.74
C PHE A 59 3.49 -0.52 1.41
N HIS A 60 4.44 -0.97 0.61
CA HIS A 60 4.47 -2.35 0.12
C HIS A 60 5.49 -3.18 0.89
N GLU A 61 5.01 -4.01 1.82
CA GLU A 61 5.87 -4.86 2.67
C GLU A 61 6.70 -5.90 1.90
N LYS A 62 6.25 -6.34 0.72
CA LYS A 62 6.95 -7.36 -0.08
C LYS A 62 6.59 -7.31 -1.55
N GLN A 63 7.59 -7.53 -2.41
CA GLN A 63 7.46 -8.55 -3.45
C GLN A 63 8.17 -9.81 -2.94
N HIS A 64 7.44 -10.91 -2.80
CA HIS A 64 8.07 -12.23 -2.86
C HIS A 64 8.48 -12.45 -4.32
N THR A 65 9.67 -12.02 -4.71
CA THR A 65 10.31 -12.39 -5.98
C THR A 65 10.83 -13.83 -5.98
N GLU A 66 10.60 -14.59 -4.91
CA GLU A 66 10.73 -16.04 -4.93
C GLU A 66 9.39 -16.67 -4.58
N ALA A 67 8.89 -17.51 -5.49
CA ALA A 67 7.73 -18.36 -5.27
C ALA A 67 8.04 -19.33 -4.09
N VAL A 68 7.71 -18.91 -2.87
CA VAL A 68 7.83 -19.78 -1.70
C VAL A 68 6.64 -20.74 -1.74
N LYS A 69 6.84 -21.91 -2.36
CA LYS A 69 5.88 -23.02 -2.52
C LYS A 69 5.13 -23.44 -1.24
N HIS A 70 5.52 -22.95 -0.06
CA HIS A 70 4.92 -23.28 1.23
C HIS A 70 3.85 -22.29 1.73
N PHE A 71 3.75 -21.07 1.19
CA PHE A 71 2.77 -20.07 1.64
C PHE A 71 1.63 -19.81 0.66
N ASP A 72 1.80 -20.20 -0.60
CA ASP A 72 0.69 -20.34 -1.53
C ASP A 72 -0.08 -21.59 -1.12
N LYS A 73 -1.13 -21.42 -0.32
CA LYS A 73 -2.24 -22.39 -0.27
C LYS A 73 -2.93 -22.29 -1.63
N PRO A 74 -2.62 -23.15 -2.61
CA PRO A 74 -3.21 -23.02 -3.94
C PRO A 74 -4.71 -23.32 -3.85
N ASP A 75 -5.15 -24.04 -2.83
CA ASP A 75 -6.52 -24.54 -2.72
C ASP A 75 -7.49 -23.61 -1.98
N MET A 76 -7.04 -22.43 -1.53
CA MET A 76 -7.95 -21.42 -0.93
C MET A 76 -8.27 -20.31 -1.92
N LEU A 77 -9.37 -20.51 -2.64
CA LEU A 77 -10.04 -19.47 -3.42
C LEU A 77 -10.41 -18.31 -2.48
N THR A 78 -10.01 -17.09 -2.83
CA THR A 78 -10.55 -15.90 -2.16
C THR A 78 -12.03 -15.74 -2.48
N VAL A 79 -12.73 -14.83 -1.80
CA VAL A 79 -14.17 -14.61 -2.00
C VAL A 79 -14.53 -14.40 -3.48
N SER A 80 -13.61 -13.91 -4.34
CA SER A 80 -13.82 -13.73 -5.78
C SER A 80 -13.36 -14.89 -6.67
N GLY A 81 -13.00 -16.06 -6.12
CA GLY A 81 -12.61 -17.24 -6.91
C GLY A 81 -11.19 -17.20 -7.49
N VAL A 82 -10.35 -16.25 -7.05
CA VAL A 82 -8.93 -16.15 -7.45
C VAL A 82 -8.00 -16.39 -6.25
N HIS A 83 -6.78 -16.85 -6.49
CA HIS A 83 -5.76 -16.97 -5.44
C HIS A 83 -5.44 -15.60 -4.82
N ARG A 84 -5.10 -15.58 -3.53
CA ARG A 84 -4.82 -14.34 -2.78
C ARG A 84 -3.68 -13.50 -3.36
N GLY A 85 -2.66 -14.15 -3.93
CA GLY A 85 -1.56 -13.46 -4.62
C GLY A 85 -2.01 -12.74 -5.89
N ILE A 86 -2.83 -13.40 -6.72
CA ILE A 86 -3.42 -12.83 -7.94
C ILE A 86 -4.36 -11.66 -7.59
N GLN A 87 -5.16 -11.81 -6.53
CA GLN A 87 -6.05 -10.76 -6.05
C GLN A 87 -5.30 -9.49 -5.62
N ARG A 88 -4.16 -9.64 -4.93
CA ARG A 88 -3.32 -8.49 -4.54
C ARG A 88 -2.77 -7.76 -5.75
N LYS A 89 -2.20 -8.51 -6.70
CA LYS A 89 -1.68 -7.93 -7.96
C LYS A 89 -2.78 -7.14 -8.70
N LEU A 90 -3.97 -7.72 -8.84
CA LEU A 90 -5.09 -7.06 -9.51
C LEU A 90 -5.50 -5.75 -8.81
N TYR A 91 -5.49 -5.73 -7.48
CA TYR A 91 -5.86 -4.54 -6.71
C TYR A 91 -4.77 -3.47 -6.76
N ASP A 92 -3.50 -3.85 -6.74
CA ASP A 92 -2.37 -2.93 -6.91
C ASP A 92 -2.39 -2.28 -8.29
N ASP A 93 -2.64 -3.08 -9.34
CA ASP A 93 -2.77 -2.59 -10.71
C ASP A 93 -3.98 -1.64 -10.84
N ARG A 94 -5.12 -1.98 -10.21
CA ARG A 94 -6.30 -1.12 -10.16
C ARG A 94 -6.02 0.22 -9.46
N ARG A 95 -5.22 0.24 -8.39
CA ARG A 95 -4.80 1.49 -7.73
C ARG A 95 -3.91 2.33 -8.66
N ARG A 96 -2.93 1.70 -9.31
CA ARG A 96 -2.01 2.37 -10.26
C ARG A 96 -2.73 2.98 -11.45
N GLU A 97 -3.82 2.38 -11.90
CA GLU A 97 -4.63 2.91 -12.99
C GLU A 97 -5.60 4.00 -12.49
N LEU A 98 -6.41 3.70 -11.48
CA LEU A 98 -7.54 4.56 -11.11
C LEU A 98 -7.13 5.80 -10.33
N ILE A 99 -6.10 5.74 -9.48
CA ILE A 99 -5.69 6.90 -8.66
C ILE A 99 -5.20 8.04 -9.57
N PRO A 100 -4.25 7.82 -10.49
CA PRO A 100 -3.85 8.85 -11.47
C PRO A 100 -4.99 9.30 -12.39
N ALA A 101 -5.85 8.38 -12.83
CA ALA A 101 -7.00 8.73 -13.67
C ALA A 101 -8.01 9.67 -12.99
N ARG A 102 -7.99 9.78 -11.66
CA ARG A 102 -8.78 10.75 -10.88
C ARG A 102 -8.01 12.02 -10.53
N GLY A 103 -6.84 12.22 -11.13
CA GLY A 103 -5.98 13.40 -10.89
C GLY A 103 -5.40 13.43 -9.48
N LEU A 104 -5.15 12.26 -8.90
CA LEU A 104 -4.40 12.09 -7.65
C LEU A 104 -3.03 11.52 -7.97
N SER A 105 -2.02 11.90 -7.22
CA SER A 105 -0.69 11.28 -7.30
C SER A 105 -0.67 10.00 -6.47
N LEU A 106 0.00 8.96 -6.97
CA LEU A 106 0.22 7.71 -6.25
C LEU A 106 1.73 7.54 -6.03
N VAL A 107 2.15 7.48 -4.78
CA VAL A 107 3.52 7.11 -4.39
C VAL A 107 3.48 5.76 -3.71
N ILE A 108 4.30 4.83 -4.19
CA ILE A 108 4.46 3.50 -3.59
C ILE A 108 5.83 3.46 -2.94
N ILE A 109 5.88 3.21 -1.63
CA ILE A 109 7.12 3.06 -0.88
C ILE A 109 7.30 1.57 -0.57
N PRO A 110 8.19 0.86 -1.28
CA PRO A 110 8.46 -0.54 -0.99
C PRO A 110 9.34 -0.67 0.25
N MET A 111 9.09 -1.73 1.05
CA MET A 111 9.90 -2.06 2.22
C MET A 111 11.38 -2.32 1.88
N SER A 112 11.68 -2.66 0.62
CA SER A 112 13.05 -2.85 0.13
C SER A 112 13.91 -1.58 0.15
N TYR A 113 13.32 -0.40 0.35
CA TYR A 113 14.09 0.84 0.52
C TYR A 113 14.65 1.01 1.94
N PHE A 114 14.20 0.19 2.89
CA PHE A 114 14.61 0.27 4.29
C PHE A 114 15.55 -0.86 4.68
N THR A 115 16.32 -0.65 5.73
CA THR A 115 17.09 -1.72 6.35
C THR A 115 16.14 -2.65 7.09
N VAL A 116 16.07 -3.93 6.68
CA VAL A 116 15.16 -4.92 7.28
C VAL A 116 15.97 -5.98 8.02
N ARG A 117 15.57 -6.27 9.26
CA ARG A 117 16.08 -7.43 10.02
C ARG A 117 14.91 -8.36 10.31
N SER A 118 15.02 -9.60 9.82
CA SER A 118 13.93 -10.59 9.82
C SER A 118 12.71 -10.10 9.04
N HIS A 119 11.76 -9.43 9.71
CA HIS A 119 10.50 -8.94 9.12
C HIS A 119 10.13 -7.53 9.58
N LEU A 120 11.04 -6.84 10.26
CA LEU A 120 10.83 -5.50 10.78
C LEU A 120 11.89 -4.56 10.22
N ILE A 121 11.47 -3.33 9.95
CA ILE A 121 12.40 -2.24 9.65
C ILE A 121 13.26 -2.00 10.89
N VAL A 122 14.58 -2.00 10.70
CA VAL A 122 15.53 -1.52 11.69
C VAL A 122 15.44 0.00 11.64
N LYS A 123 14.74 0.56 12.63
CA LYS A 123 14.45 1.99 12.68
C LYS A 123 15.73 2.80 12.78
N ASP A 124 16.00 3.60 11.77
CA ASP A 124 17.03 4.61 11.75
C ASP A 124 16.38 5.90 11.23
N HIS A 125 15.97 6.76 12.16
CA HIS A 125 15.13 7.91 11.85
C HIS A 125 15.71 8.81 10.76
N GLU A 126 17.01 9.11 10.82
CA GLU A 126 17.64 10.02 9.86
C GLU A 126 17.71 9.39 8.47
N SER A 127 18.17 8.14 8.38
CA SER A 127 18.27 7.41 7.12
C SER A 127 16.89 7.14 6.51
N ASP A 128 15.93 6.70 7.32
CA ASP A 128 14.59 6.32 6.89
C ASP A 128 13.76 7.55 6.48
N LEU A 129 13.90 8.67 7.19
CA LEU A 129 13.25 9.93 6.80
C LEU A 129 13.81 10.46 5.48
N LYS A 130 15.11 10.28 5.22
CA LYS A 130 15.73 10.65 3.94
C LYS A 130 15.13 9.81 2.80
N VAL A 131 15.02 8.50 2.96
CA VAL A 131 14.37 7.60 2.00
C VAL A 131 12.94 8.06 1.69
N VAL A 132 12.16 8.39 2.73
CA VAL A 132 10.78 8.86 2.56
C VAL A 132 10.72 10.21 1.85
N ARG A 133 11.61 11.16 2.18
CA ARG A 133 11.69 12.45 1.48
C ARG A 133 12.06 12.31 0.02
N GLU A 134 12.99 11.42 -0.31
CA GLU A 134 13.35 11.12 -1.70
C GLU A 134 12.16 10.53 -2.48
N ALA A 135 11.41 9.61 -1.86
CA ALA A 135 10.20 9.04 -2.47
C ALA A 135 9.08 10.08 -2.67
N LEU A 136 9.02 11.09 -1.80
CA LEU A 136 7.99 12.14 -1.80
C LEU A 136 8.46 13.46 -2.43
N ALA A 137 9.63 13.51 -3.06
CA ALA A 137 10.27 14.75 -3.50
C ALA A 137 9.41 15.65 -4.40
N ALA A 138 8.46 15.09 -5.14
CA ALA A 138 7.51 15.84 -5.97
C ALA A 138 6.39 16.56 -5.18
N HIS A 139 6.32 16.36 -3.86
CA HIS A 139 5.24 16.81 -2.98
C HIS A 139 5.73 17.53 -1.71
N LEU A 140 7.02 17.83 -1.63
CA LEU A 140 7.66 18.64 -0.59
C LEU A 140 7.84 20.08 -1.07
#